data_AF-A0A351V7H5-F1
#
_entry.id   AF-A0A351V7H5-F1
#
_cell.length_a   1.000
_cell.length_b   1.000
_cell.length_c   1.000
_cell.angle_alpha   90.00
_cell.angle_beta   90.00
_cell.angle_gamma   90.00
#
_symmetry.space_group_name_H-M   'P 1'
#
loop_
_entity.id
_entity.type
_entity.pdbx_description
1 polymer ?
#
loop_
_entity_poly.entity_id
_entity_poly.type
_entity_poly.pdbx_seq_one_letter_code
_entity_poly.pdbx_strand_id
1 'polypeptide(L)'
;MHVKTMEGLVGARTNMNLTRIPMRVYKEAKNRGDTQGMERAMQYAGEFTERAKDYQERADEGMKEEAEEIKAKRSQESRKAAEKHREGKEKPENGFEEIRKEKTDTVEISQRGKDLAEEMKREGGTVQTEDTADVINSGMR
;
A
#
# COMPACT_ATOMS: atom_id res chain seq x y z
N MET A 1 4.88 -17.94 1.61
CA MET A 1 4.27 -18.58 2.79
C MET A 1 5.36 -18.85 3.81
N HIS A 2 5.21 -18.29 5.00
CA HIS A 2 6.17 -18.46 6.09
C HIS A 2 6.24 -19.92 6.56
N VAL A 3 7.42 -20.39 6.98
CA VAL A 3 7.65 -21.79 7.38
C VAL A 3 6.76 -22.18 8.57
N LYS A 4 6.63 -21.30 9.57
CA LYS A 4 5.74 -21.51 10.72
C LYS A 4 4.27 -21.63 10.31
N THR A 5 3.83 -20.89 9.30
CA THR A 5 2.46 -20.99 8.75
C THR A 5 2.20 -22.37 8.17
N MET A 6 3.14 -22.88 7.38
CA MET A 6 2.99 -24.20 6.78
C MET A 6 3.00 -25.31 7.83
N GLU A 7 3.96 -25.28 8.76
CA GLU A 7 4.07 -26.26 9.84
C GLU A 7 2.81 -26.25 10.72
N GLY A 8 2.35 -25.06 11.11
CA GLY A 8 1.17 -24.90 11.95
C GLY A 8 -0.10 -25.43 11.28
N LEU A 9 -0.33 -25.13 10.00
CA LEU A 9 -1.51 -25.64 9.28
C LEU A 9 -1.48 -27.17 9.16
N VAL A 10 -0.33 -27.75 8.82
CA VAL A 10 -0.18 -29.20 8.68
C VAL A 10 -0.32 -29.90 10.04
N GLY A 11 0.32 -29.36 11.08
CA GLY A 11 0.25 -29.89 12.45
C GLY A 11 -1.16 -29.84 13.02
N ALA A 12 -1.87 -28.72 12.86
CA ALA A 12 -3.25 -28.56 13.32
C ALA A 12 -4.19 -29.55 12.61
N ARG A 13 -4.08 -29.66 11.27
CA ARG A 13 -4.89 -30.60 10.48
C ARG A 13 -4.65 -32.05 10.90
N THR A 14 -3.39 -32.42 11.13
CA THR A 14 -3.02 -33.79 11.50
C THR A 14 -3.60 -34.14 12.86
N ASN A 15 -3.43 -33.28 13.87
CA ASN A 15 -3.95 -33.52 15.20
C ASN A 15 -5.50 -33.54 15.23
N MET A 16 -6.16 -32.66 14.48
CA MET A 16 -7.61 -32.72 14.33
C MET A 16 -8.09 -34.03 13.69
N ASN A 17 -7.36 -34.56 12.71
CA ASN A 17 -7.70 -35.88 12.15
C ASN A 17 -7.52 -37.01 13.17
N LEU A 18 -6.49 -36.92 14.02
CA LEU A 18 -6.22 -37.92 15.06
C LEU A 18 -7.32 -37.99 16.11
N THR A 19 -8.07 -36.90 16.37
CA THR A 19 -9.24 -36.90 17.28
C THR A 19 -10.32 -37.92 16.88
N ARG A 20 -10.39 -38.33 15.60
CA ARG A 20 -11.39 -39.31 15.12
C ARG A 20 -11.22 -40.68 15.77
N ILE A 21 -9.99 -41.06 16.11
CA ILE A 21 -9.68 -42.35 16.72
C ILE A 21 -10.29 -42.45 18.13
N PRO A 22 -9.96 -41.56 19.09
CA PRO A 22 -10.59 -41.60 20.41
C PRO A 22 -12.11 -41.44 20.34
N MET A 23 -12.66 -40.67 19.41
CA MET A 23 -14.12 -40.55 19.26
C MET A 23 -14.80 -41.88 18.86
N ARG A 24 -14.13 -42.72 18.05
CA ARG A 24 -14.62 -44.08 17.75
C ARG A 24 -14.56 -44.98 18.99
N VAL A 25 -13.44 -44.96 19.70
CA VAL A 25 -13.26 -45.74 20.94
C VAL A 25 -14.30 -45.34 21.99
N TYR A 26 -14.55 -44.04 22.15
CA TYR A 26 -15.59 -43.51 23.04
C TYR A 26 -16.97 -44.07 22.68
N LYS A 27 -17.32 -44.09 21.38
CA LYS A 27 -18.61 -44.62 20.92
C LYS A 27 -18.75 -46.12 21.25
N GLU A 28 -17.69 -46.89 21.08
CA GLU A 28 -17.67 -48.32 21.42
C GLU A 28 -17.77 -48.54 22.94
N ALA A 29 -17.00 -47.80 23.73
CA ALA A 29 -17.02 -47.86 25.19
C ALA A 29 -18.41 -47.50 25.73
N LYS A 30 -19.03 -46.44 25.18
CA LYS A 30 -20.41 -46.04 25.52
C LYS A 30 -21.42 -47.15 25.26
N ASN A 31 -21.32 -47.86 24.13
CA ASN A 31 -22.22 -48.96 23.81
C ASN A 31 -22.06 -50.16 24.76
N ARG A 32 -20.88 -50.32 25.37
CA ARG A 32 -20.59 -51.36 26.37
C ARG A 32 -20.85 -50.91 27.81
N GLY A 33 -21.18 -49.63 28.03
CA GLY A 33 -21.30 -49.04 29.37
C GLY A 33 -19.96 -48.89 30.10
N ASP A 34 -18.82 -48.94 29.39
CA ASP A 34 -17.48 -48.77 29.98
C ASP A 34 -17.16 -47.27 30.16
N THR A 35 -17.49 -46.75 31.34
CA THR A 35 -17.27 -45.34 31.69
C THR A 35 -15.79 -44.97 31.78
N GLN A 36 -14.92 -45.87 32.23
CA GLN A 36 -13.48 -45.60 32.26
C GLN A 36 -12.88 -45.53 30.85
N GLY A 37 -13.33 -46.41 29.95
CA GLY A 37 -12.95 -46.38 28.53
C GLY A 37 -13.39 -45.08 27.85
N MET A 38 -14.58 -44.58 28.19
CA MET A 38 -15.07 -43.28 27.71
C MET A 38 -14.20 -42.13 28.19
N GLU A 39 -13.86 -42.08 29.48
CA GLU A 39 -13.05 -41.00 30.07
C GLU A 39 -11.64 -40.96 29.44
N ARG A 40 -10.97 -42.11 29.35
CA ARG A 40 -9.65 -42.21 28.71
C ARG A 40 -9.70 -41.77 27.25
N ALA A 41 -10.73 -42.18 26.50
CA ALA A 41 -10.88 -41.77 25.11
C ALA A 41 -11.05 -40.24 24.99
N MET A 42 -11.85 -39.62 25.86
CA MET A 42 -12.02 -38.17 25.89
C MET A 42 -10.74 -37.45 26.28
N GLN A 43 -9.94 -38.00 27.18
CA GLN A 43 -8.63 -37.44 27.54
C GLN A 43 -7.70 -37.37 26.31
N TYR A 44 -7.58 -38.46 25.55
CA TYR A 44 -6.78 -38.45 24.31
C TYR A 44 -7.35 -37.49 23.26
N ALA A 45 -8.67 -37.39 23.11
CA ALA A 45 -9.27 -36.40 22.22
C ALA A 45 -8.93 -34.97 22.65
N GLY A 46 -8.93 -34.69 23.96
CA GLY A 46 -8.50 -33.43 24.55
C GLY A 46 -7.06 -33.08 24.19
N GLU A 47 -6.13 -34.01 24.40
CA GLU A 47 -4.70 -33.83 24.08
C GLU A 47 -4.47 -33.49 22.60
N PHE A 48 -5.13 -34.20 21.68
CA PHE A 48 -5.02 -33.90 20.25
C PHE A 48 -5.63 -32.54 19.91
N THR A 49 -6.73 -32.17 20.56
CA THR A 49 -7.37 -30.87 20.33
C THR A 49 -6.50 -29.73 20.84
N GLU A 50 -5.85 -29.89 21.99
CA GLU A 50 -4.91 -28.92 22.56
C GLU A 50 -3.70 -28.74 21.64
N ARG A 51 -3.04 -29.84 21.23
CA ARG A 51 -1.93 -29.77 20.27
C ARG A 51 -2.35 -29.12 18.95
N ALA A 52 -3.57 -29.38 18.47
CA ALA A 52 -4.06 -28.75 17.27
C ALA A 52 -4.19 -27.23 17.42
N LYS A 53 -4.57 -26.73 18.60
CA LYS A 53 -4.61 -25.29 18.90
C LYS A 53 -3.20 -24.70 18.94
N ASP A 54 -2.24 -25.37 19.58
CA ASP A 54 -0.84 -24.88 19.62
C ASP A 54 -0.27 -24.71 18.20
N TYR A 55 -0.54 -25.66 17.31
CA TYR A 55 -0.14 -25.56 15.92
C TYR A 55 -0.89 -24.48 15.15
N GLN A 56 -2.17 -24.24 15.47
CA GLN A 56 -2.91 -23.12 14.90
C GLN A 56 -2.30 -21.78 15.31
N GLU A 57 -1.94 -21.62 16.59
CA GLU A 57 -1.27 -20.40 17.08
C GLU A 57 0.06 -20.15 16.36
N ARG A 58 0.88 -21.20 16.16
CA ARG A 58 2.11 -21.11 15.34
C ARG A 58 1.82 -20.69 13.90
N ALA A 59 0.71 -21.16 13.33
CA ALA A 59 0.33 -20.77 11.99
C ALA A 59 -0.01 -19.28 11.91
N ASP A 60 -0.77 -18.79 12.89
CA ASP A 60 -1.18 -17.39 13.03
C ASP A 60 0.02 -16.46 13.25
N GLU A 61 0.98 -16.88 14.08
CA GLU A 61 2.26 -16.16 14.23
C GLU A 61 3.01 -16.06 12.91
N GLY A 62 3.15 -17.17 12.17
CA GLY A 62 3.80 -17.16 10.86
C GLY A 62 3.10 -16.24 9.85
N MET A 63 1.77 -16.17 9.89
CA MET A 63 1.00 -15.29 9.00
C MET A 63 1.20 -13.82 9.34
N LYS A 64 1.29 -13.49 10.64
CA LYS A 64 1.62 -12.11 11.08
C LYS A 64 3.02 -11.70 10.63
N GLU A 65 4.00 -12.59 10.79
CA GLU A 65 5.38 -12.37 10.34
C GLU A 65 5.44 -12.15 8.82
N GLU A 66 4.74 -12.97 8.04
CA GLU A 66 4.65 -12.81 6.58
C GLU A 66 4.00 -11.48 6.18
N ALA A 67 2.94 -11.06 6.88
CA ALA A 67 2.26 -9.80 6.61
C ALA A 67 3.16 -8.58 6.87
N GLU A 68 3.92 -8.58 7.97
CA GLU A 68 4.88 -7.52 8.26
C GLU A 68 6.04 -7.51 7.25
N GLU A 69 6.54 -8.67 6.83
CA GLU A 69 7.58 -8.74 5.81
C GLU A 69 7.11 -8.19 4.45
N ILE A 70 5.88 -8.52 4.05
CA ILE A 70 5.25 -7.98 2.82
C ILE A 70 5.11 -6.47 2.92
N LYS A 71 4.66 -5.95 4.07
CA LYS A 71 4.51 -4.51 4.31
C LYS A 71 5.85 -3.78 4.29
N ALA A 72 6.89 -4.37 4.86
CA ALA A 72 8.25 -3.83 4.86
C ALA A 72 8.81 -3.77 3.43
N LYS A 73 8.69 -4.86 2.66
CA LYS A 73 9.09 -4.91 1.24
C LYS A 73 8.38 -3.84 0.42
N ARG A 74 7.06 -3.70 0.56
CA ARG A 74 6.27 -2.68 -0.13
C ARG A 74 6.69 -1.25 0.22
N SER A 75 7.03 -1.00 1.49
CA SER A 75 7.52 0.29 1.95
C SER A 75 8.90 0.61 1.38
N GLN A 76 9.79 -0.39 1.33
CA GLN A 76 11.11 -0.26 0.74
C GLN A 76 11.04 0.00 -0.77
N GLU A 77 10.15 -0.70 -1.48
CA GLU A 77 9.91 -0.47 -2.91
C GLU A 77 9.37 0.94 -3.17
N SER A 78 8.40 1.40 -2.37
CA SER A 78 7.87 2.76 -2.44
C SER A 78 8.97 3.81 -2.22
N ARG A 79 9.86 3.59 -1.25
CA ARG A 79 10.99 4.48 -0.98
C ARG A 79 11.99 4.51 -2.14
N LYS A 80 12.36 3.35 -2.68
CA LYS A 80 13.23 3.25 -3.86
C LYS A 80 12.62 3.93 -5.09
N ALA A 81 11.31 3.82 -5.29
CA ALA A 81 10.61 4.50 -6.37
C ALA A 81 10.64 6.03 -6.19
N ALA A 82 10.41 6.53 -4.98
CA ALA A 82 10.48 7.95 -4.67
C ALA A 82 11.90 8.53 -4.83
N GLU A 83 12.93 7.78 -4.44
CA GLU A 83 14.34 8.16 -4.60
C GLU A 83 14.73 8.25 -6.08
N LYS A 84 14.36 7.26 -6.90
CA LYS A 84 14.55 7.32 -8.36
C LYS A 84 13.85 8.52 -9.00
N HIS A 85 12.69 8.92 -8.49
CA HIS A 85 12.00 10.13 -8.95
C HIS A 85 12.72 11.43 -8.55
N ARG A 86 13.41 11.47 -7.40
CA ARG A 86 14.22 12.62 -6.99
C ARG A 86 15.51 12.71 -7.81
N GLU A 87 16.24 11.62 -7.97
CA GLU A 87 17.45 11.56 -8.81
C GLU A 87 17.16 11.89 -10.28
N GLY A 88 15.97 11.52 -10.78
CA GLY A 88 15.52 11.90 -12.13
C GLY A 88 15.20 13.38 -12.29
N LYS A 89 14.88 14.09 -11.20
CA LYS A 89 14.64 15.55 -11.18
C LYS A 89 15.90 16.38 -10.97
N GLU A 90 16.95 15.82 -10.38
CA GLU A 90 18.26 16.50 -10.26
C GLU A 90 19.04 16.53 -11.58
N LYS A 91 18.74 15.64 -12.53
CA LYS A 91 19.40 15.61 -13.84
C LYS A 91 18.98 16.69 -14.86
N PRO A 92 17.73 17.20 -14.91
CA PRO A 92 17.38 18.30 -15.82
C PRO A 92 17.82 19.69 -15.35
N GLU A 93 18.22 19.90 -14.10
CA GLU A 93 18.56 21.25 -13.60
C GLU A 93 19.82 21.84 -14.27
N ASN A 94 20.76 21.00 -14.71
CA ASN A 94 21.95 21.46 -15.45
C ASN A 94 21.67 21.81 -16.93
N GLY A 95 20.49 21.50 -17.48
CA GLY A 95 20.14 21.77 -18.88
C GLY A 95 19.14 22.92 -19.08
N PHE A 96 18.37 23.28 -18.05
CA PHE A 96 17.34 24.33 -18.17
C PHE A 96 17.90 25.76 -18.01
N GLU A 97 19.07 25.94 -17.41
CA GLU A 97 19.73 27.25 -17.36
C GLU A 97 20.37 27.65 -18.70
N GLU A 98 20.75 26.69 -19.54
CA GLU A 98 21.36 26.96 -20.84
C GLU A 98 20.30 27.34 -21.90
N ILE A 99 19.12 26.69 -21.88
CA ILE A 99 18.02 26.98 -22.83
C ILE A 99 17.36 28.33 -22.56
N ARG A 100 17.33 28.81 -21.30
CA ARG A 100 16.79 30.14 -20.96
C ARG A 100 17.65 31.29 -21.50
N LYS A 101 18.92 31.05 -21.84
CA LYS A 101 19.79 32.07 -22.45
C LYS A 101 19.68 32.10 -23.97
N GLU A 102 19.30 30.99 -24.60
CA GLU A 102 19.26 30.88 -26.08
C GLU A 102 17.90 31.16 -26.73
N LYS A 103 16.78 31.13 -25.98
CA LYS A 103 15.45 31.41 -26.54
C LYS A 103 14.83 32.68 -25.96
N THR A 104 15.38 33.82 -26.35
CA THR A 104 14.59 35.05 -26.42
C THR A 104 14.06 35.17 -27.85
N ASP A 105 12.77 34.89 -28.04
CA ASP A 105 12.12 35.15 -29.33
C ASP A 105 12.17 36.66 -29.57
N THR A 106 13.03 37.08 -30.51
CA THR A 106 13.11 38.48 -30.90
C THR A 106 12.06 38.71 -31.97
N VAL A 107 10.93 39.30 -31.59
CA VAL A 107 9.86 39.64 -32.53
C VAL A 107 10.22 40.96 -33.21
N GLU A 108 10.48 40.93 -34.51
CA GLU A 108 10.69 42.16 -35.29
C GLU A 108 9.37 42.90 -35.50
N ILE A 109 9.23 44.07 -34.86
CA ILE A 109 8.07 44.93 -35.02
C ILE A 109 8.16 45.62 -36.40
N SER A 110 7.14 45.44 -37.24
CA SER A 110 7.05 46.09 -38.54
C SER A 110 7.10 47.62 -38.42
N GLN A 111 7.58 48.32 -39.44
CA GLN A 111 7.74 49.79 -39.42
C GLN A 111 6.43 50.51 -39.02
N ARG A 112 5.29 50.03 -39.56
CA ARG A 112 3.95 50.53 -39.22
C ARG A 112 3.57 50.33 -37.74
N GLY A 113 4.04 49.25 -37.12
CA GLY A 113 3.85 48.98 -35.70
C GLY A 113 4.71 49.88 -34.80
N LYS A 114 5.87 50.32 -35.27
CA LYS A 114 6.71 51.31 -34.57
C LYS A 114 6.08 52.70 -34.58
N ASP A 115 5.51 53.09 -35.73
CA ASP A 115 4.85 54.39 -35.89
C ASP A 115 3.61 54.50 -34.98
N LEU A 116 2.80 53.44 -34.90
CA LEU A 116 1.65 53.35 -33.97
C LEU A 116 2.07 53.40 -32.49
N ALA A 117 3.18 52.77 -32.14
CA ALA A 117 3.69 52.79 -30.76
C ALA A 117 4.28 54.15 -30.36
N GLU A 118 4.84 54.91 -31.32
CA GLU A 118 5.24 56.30 -31.10
C GLU A 118 4.05 57.25 -30.98
N GLU A 119 3.00 57.02 -31.76
CA GLU A 119 1.75 57.80 -31.73
C GLU A 119 1.03 57.62 -30.38
N MET A 120 0.93 56.38 -29.88
CA MET A 120 0.42 56.05 -28.54
C MET A 120 1.27 56.61 -27.38
N LYS A 121 2.55 56.94 -27.61
CA LYS A 121 3.40 57.61 -26.60
C LYS A 121 3.26 59.13 -26.63
N ARG A 122 2.90 59.72 -27.78
CA ARG A 122 2.68 61.16 -27.94
C ARG A 122 1.30 61.58 -27.46
N GLU A 123 0.28 60.75 -27.67
CA GLU A 123 -1.04 60.94 -27.08
C GLU A 123 -1.06 60.23 -25.72
N GLY A 124 -0.91 60.99 -24.63
CA GLY A 124 -0.92 60.48 -23.25
C GLY A 124 -2.27 59.83 -22.86
N GLY A 125 -2.56 58.67 -23.43
CA GLY A 125 -3.74 57.87 -23.15
C GLY A 125 -3.57 57.11 -21.85
N THR A 126 -4.06 57.69 -20.76
CA THR A 126 -4.38 56.98 -19.52
C THR A 126 -5.33 55.82 -19.83
N VAL A 127 -4.81 54.59 -19.91
CA VAL A 127 -5.65 53.41 -19.75
C VAL A 127 -5.86 53.23 -18.25
N GLN A 128 -7.09 53.54 -17.83
CA GLN A 128 -7.55 53.28 -16.47
C GLN A 128 -7.38 51.78 -16.16
N THR A 129 -6.72 51.49 -15.05
CA THR A 129 -6.71 50.17 -14.44
C THR A 129 -8.10 49.88 -13.91
N GLU A 130 -8.88 49.05 -14.60
CA GLU A 130 -10.02 48.41 -13.97
C GLU A 130 -9.51 47.20 -13.18
N ASP A 131 -9.42 47.36 -11.87
CA ASP A 131 -9.26 46.30 -10.90
C ASP A 131 -10.41 45.28 -11.05
N THR A 132 -10.20 44.19 -11.79
CA THR A 132 -11.05 43.00 -11.68
C THR A 132 -10.46 42.05 -10.65
N ALA A 133 -10.43 42.51 -9.39
CA ALA A 133 -10.27 41.67 -8.22
C ALA A 133 -11.64 41.20 -7.72
N ASP A 134 -12.45 40.51 -8.56
CA ASP A 134 -13.71 39.89 -8.10
C ASP A 134 -14.32 38.88 -9.11
N VAL A 135 -13.65 37.75 -9.35
CA VAL A 135 -14.31 36.54 -9.93
C VAL A 135 -13.85 35.25 -9.25
N ILE A 136 -13.36 35.31 -8.00
CA ILE A 136 -12.96 34.09 -7.24
C ILE A 136 -14.18 33.41 -6.55
N ASN A 137 -15.40 33.94 -6.64
CA ASN A 137 -16.51 33.43 -5.81
C ASN A 137 -17.83 33.10 -6.53
N SER A 138 -17.80 32.36 -7.64
CA SER A 138 -19.02 31.70 -8.15
C SER A 138 -18.84 30.29 -8.77
N GLY A 139 -17.65 29.68 -8.63
CA GLY A 139 -17.36 28.36 -9.21
C GLY A 139 -17.43 27.16 -8.26
N MET A 140 -18.13 27.26 -7.11
CA MET A 140 -18.43 26.10 -6.25
C MET A 140 -19.92 26.02 -5.96
N ARG A 141 -20.66 25.39 -6.87
CA ARG A 141 -21.79 24.49 -6.57
C ARG A 141 -22.00 23.54 -7.74
#